data_AF-M9RR14-F1
#
_entry.id   AF-M9RR14-F1
#
_cell.length_a   1.000
_cell.length_b   1.000
_cell.length_c   1.000
_cell.angle_alpha   90.00
_cell.angle_beta   90.00
_cell.angle_gamma   90.00
#
_symmetry.space_group_name_H-M   'P 1'
#
loop_
_entity.id
_entity.type
_entity.pdbx_description
1 polymer ?
#
loop_
_entity_poly.entity_id
_entity_poly.type
_entity_poly.pdbx_seq_one_letter_code
_entity_poly.pdbx_strand_id
1 'polypeptide(L)'
;MSIWKAKGSYRRSRFGVDWLNHLQRKYADGHWTLVVDPDEFCVYPFCDTRPVRALTDWLDASDIRSFGAMLLDMYPKGRLDAVPYQRGQDPMEITSWFDSGNYTVSKNHLFYNLWIQDGPRARVFFQDEPWRAPALNKTPLVKWDKNYAYVNSTHMVLPRGLNLVYDEWGGEKASGVLLHAKFLDTFGAKAAEELARRQHYAGSQEYKAYADGISKHPDLWCKWSEKYINWRQLEILGLMSKGNWA
;
A
#
# COMPACT_ATOMS: atom_id res chain seq x y z
N MET A 1 2.58 22.41 8.49
CA MET A 1 2.89 21.00 8.80
C MET A 1 2.76 20.80 10.30
N SER A 2 2.05 19.76 10.73
CA SER A 2 1.90 19.41 12.15
C SER A 2 2.60 18.07 12.39
N ILE A 3 3.30 17.95 13.51
CA ILE A 3 3.99 16.71 13.91
C ILE A 3 3.37 16.27 15.24
N TRP A 4 2.93 15.02 15.29
CA TRP A 4 2.38 14.41 16.50
C TRP A 4 3.30 13.30 17.00
N LYS A 5 3.39 13.14 18.33
CA LYS A 5 4.21 12.11 18.97
C LYS A 5 3.40 11.33 20.00
N ALA A 6 3.58 10.02 19.97
CA ALA A 6 3.04 9.07 20.93
C ALA A 6 4.12 8.57 21.88
N LYS A 7 3.77 8.31 23.15
CA LYS A 7 4.63 7.58 24.12
C LYS A 7 4.18 6.14 24.37
N GLY A 8 3.22 5.63 23.59
CA GLY A 8 2.63 4.29 23.73
C GLY A 8 3.33 3.21 22.90
N SER A 9 2.92 1.95 23.10
CA SER A 9 3.37 0.83 22.26
C SER A 9 2.63 0.86 20.92
N TYR A 10 3.39 0.80 19.83
CA TYR A 10 2.88 0.70 18.47
C TYR A 10 1.98 -0.53 18.29
N ARG A 11 2.41 -1.70 18.80
CA ARG A 11 1.60 -2.93 18.78
C ARG A 11 0.29 -2.77 19.55
N ARG A 12 0.34 -2.18 20.76
CA ARG A 12 -0.88 -1.98 21.58
C ARG A 12 -1.84 -0.96 21.00
N SER A 13 -1.37 -0.01 20.19
CA SER A 13 -2.22 0.94 19.46
C SER A 13 -2.75 0.36 18.14
N ARG A 14 -2.88 -0.97 18.04
CA ARG A 14 -3.24 -1.70 16.83
C ARG A 14 -2.38 -1.28 15.63
N PHE A 15 -1.06 -1.23 15.83
CA PHE A 15 -0.08 -0.84 14.82
C PHE A 15 -0.33 0.58 14.29
N GLY A 16 -0.66 1.51 15.20
CA GLY A 16 -0.87 2.92 14.88
C GLY A 16 -2.30 3.31 14.49
N VAL A 17 -3.19 2.34 14.24
CA VAL A 17 -4.59 2.58 13.84
C VAL A 17 -5.33 3.47 14.85
N ASP A 18 -5.07 3.31 16.14
CA ASP A 18 -5.75 4.11 17.18
C ASP A 18 -5.44 5.59 17.06
N TRP A 19 -4.19 5.89 16.68
CA TRP A 19 -3.73 7.25 16.47
C TRP A 19 -4.32 7.83 15.19
N LEU A 20 -4.31 7.05 14.10
CA LEU A 20 -4.93 7.44 12.84
C LEU A 20 -6.42 7.76 13.03
N ASN A 21 -7.17 6.89 13.69
CA ASN A 21 -8.59 7.10 13.95
C ASN A 21 -8.84 8.30 14.87
N HIS A 22 -8.03 8.48 15.93
CA HIS A 22 -8.18 9.63 16.83
C HIS A 22 -7.94 10.96 16.11
N LEU A 23 -6.86 11.06 15.34
CA LEU A 23 -6.51 12.28 14.61
C LEU A 23 -7.56 12.60 13.55
N GLN A 24 -7.99 11.60 12.76
CA GLN A 24 -9.01 11.82 11.74
C GLN A 24 -10.38 12.19 12.35
N ARG A 25 -10.80 11.52 13.43
CA ARG A 25 -12.02 11.89 14.15
C ARG A 25 -12.01 13.34 14.65
N LYS A 26 -10.84 13.83 15.08
CA LYS A 26 -10.69 15.17 15.66
C LYS A 26 -10.54 16.26 14.60
N TYR A 27 -9.85 15.98 13.50
CA TYR A 27 -9.38 16.99 12.56
C TYR A 27 -9.86 16.83 11.12
N ALA A 28 -10.48 15.70 10.77
CA ALA A 28 -10.79 15.36 9.39
C ALA A 28 -12.27 15.09 9.11
N ASP A 29 -13.16 15.29 10.09
CA ASP A 29 -14.60 15.18 9.87
C ASP A 29 -15.05 16.10 8.71
N GLY A 30 -15.67 15.52 7.67
CA GLY A 30 -16.10 16.24 6.47
C GLY A 30 -14.99 16.51 5.43
N HIS A 31 -13.78 16.00 5.63
CA HIS A 31 -12.65 16.20 4.73
C HIS A 31 -12.23 14.91 4.01
N TRP A 32 -11.74 15.05 2.79
CA TRP A 32 -10.97 13.98 2.15
C TRP A 32 -9.64 13.78 2.87
N THR A 33 -9.35 12.54 3.22
CA THR A 33 -8.14 12.12 3.94
C THR A 33 -7.36 11.14 3.10
N LEU A 34 -6.09 11.45 2.82
CA LEU A 34 -5.15 10.51 2.24
C LEU A 34 -4.20 10.02 3.34
N VAL A 35 -4.25 8.72 3.63
CA VAL A 35 -3.39 8.06 4.63
C VAL A 35 -2.42 7.12 3.92
N VAL A 36 -1.13 7.44 4.00
CA VAL A 36 -0.02 6.69 3.40
C VAL A 36 1.14 6.62 4.38
N ASP A 37 1.91 5.54 4.31
CA ASP A 37 3.18 5.41 5.02
C ASP A 37 4.28 6.26 4.33
N PRO A 38 5.37 6.64 5.04
CA PRO A 38 6.43 7.49 4.46
C PRO A 38 7.17 6.88 3.26
N ASP A 39 7.06 5.56 3.06
CA ASP A 39 7.61 4.80 1.94
C ASP A 39 6.55 4.43 0.87
N GLU A 40 5.32 4.96 0.99
CA GLU A 40 4.22 4.75 0.04
C GLU A 40 3.95 6.02 -0.79
N PHE A 41 3.98 5.89 -2.13
CA PHE A 41 3.75 6.98 -3.07
C PHE A 41 2.45 6.75 -3.84
N CYS A 42 1.48 7.66 -3.67
CA CYS A 42 0.16 7.53 -4.27
C CYS A 42 0.16 7.93 -5.75
N VAL A 43 -0.17 6.96 -6.61
CA VAL A 43 -0.37 7.11 -8.04
C VAL A 43 -1.85 6.90 -8.35
N TYR A 44 -2.45 7.87 -9.03
CA TYR A 44 -3.84 7.82 -9.47
C TYR A 44 -3.93 8.27 -10.94
N PRO A 45 -5.02 7.93 -11.65
CA PRO A 45 -5.10 8.26 -13.07
C PRO A 45 -5.01 9.78 -13.28
N PHE A 46 -4.18 10.18 -14.25
CA PHE A 46 -3.86 11.59 -14.54
C PHE A 46 -3.11 12.35 -13.43
N CYS A 47 -2.46 11.67 -12.47
CA CYS A 47 -1.72 12.36 -11.39
C CYS A 47 -0.57 13.26 -11.86
N ASP A 48 -0.10 13.09 -13.11
CA ASP A 48 0.90 13.93 -13.76
C ASP A 48 0.36 15.29 -14.22
N THR A 49 -0.96 15.40 -14.42
CA THR A 49 -1.60 16.58 -15.01
C THR A 49 -2.75 17.13 -14.18
N ARG A 50 -3.27 16.36 -13.22
CA ARG A 50 -4.41 16.72 -12.37
C ARG A 50 -4.05 16.59 -10.90
N PRO A 51 -4.25 17.65 -10.09
CA PRO A 51 -3.97 17.59 -8.67
C PRO A 51 -4.97 16.69 -7.94
N VAL A 52 -4.61 16.20 -6.76
CA VAL A 52 -5.47 15.32 -5.94
C VAL A 52 -6.84 15.93 -5.65
N ARG A 53 -6.93 17.27 -5.58
CA ARG A 53 -8.19 17.99 -5.43
C ARG A 53 -9.17 17.71 -6.58
N ALA A 54 -8.67 17.65 -7.81
CA ALA A 54 -9.53 17.36 -8.96
C ALA A 54 -10.12 15.94 -8.87
N LEU A 55 -9.32 14.97 -8.39
CA LEU A 55 -9.82 13.62 -8.10
C LEU A 55 -10.89 13.65 -7.01
N THR A 56 -10.66 14.35 -5.89
CA THR A 56 -11.64 14.41 -4.79
C THR A 56 -12.92 15.13 -5.15
N ASP A 57 -12.84 16.18 -5.97
CA ASP A 57 -14.02 16.91 -6.47
C ASP A 57 -14.87 16.02 -7.38
N TRP A 58 -14.22 15.19 -8.22
CA TRP A 58 -14.92 14.21 -9.05
C TRP A 58 -15.52 13.06 -8.23
N LEU A 59 -14.80 12.56 -7.22
CA LEU A 59 -15.32 11.54 -6.30
C LEU A 59 -16.58 12.05 -5.58
N ASP A 60 -16.56 13.32 -5.15
CA ASP A 60 -17.73 14.01 -4.56
C ASP A 60 -18.89 14.11 -5.55
N ALA A 61 -18.65 14.56 -6.78
CA ALA A 61 -19.67 14.66 -7.81
C ALA A 61 -20.26 13.30 -8.23
N SER A 62 -19.52 12.21 -7.96
CA SER A 62 -19.91 10.83 -8.29
C SER A 62 -20.49 10.07 -7.08
N ASP A 63 -20.71 10.74 -5.93
CA ASP A 63 -21.14 10.13 -4.67
C ASP A 63 -20.25 8.95 -4.19
N ILE A 64 -18.96 8.98 -4.57
CA ILE A 64 -17.97 7.99 -4.15
C ILE A 64 -17.27 8.52 -2.89
N ARG A 65 -17.32 7.74 -1.80
CA ARG A 65 -16.79 8.14 -0.49
C ARG A 65 -15.39 7.59 -0.17
N SER A 66 -14.88 6.71 -1.00
CA SER A 66 -13.60 6.04 -0.79
C SER A 66 -12.98 5.61 -2.12
N PHE A 67 -11.66 5.66 -2.17
CA PHE A 67 -10.88 5.30 -3.34
C PHE A 67 -9.85 4.24 -2.95
N GLY A 68 -9.90 3.12 -3.67
CA GLY A 68 -9.03 1.97 -3.44
C GLY A 68 -7.69 2.14 -4.14
N ALA A 69 -6.64 1.57 -3.54
CA ALA A 69 -5.34 1.47 -4.18
C ALA A 69 -4.71 0.10 -3.93
N MET A 70 -3.99 -0.39 -4.92
CA MET A 70 -3.13 -1.56 -4.76
C MET A 70 -1.74 -1.13 -4.31
N LEU A 71 -1.20 -1.75 -3.26
CA LEU A 71 0.19 -1.59 -2.86
C LEU A 71 1.07 -2.36 -3.84
N LEU A 72 1.95 -1.65 -4.54
CA LEU A 72 2.86 -2.21 -5.52
C LEU A 72 4.28 -2.14 -4.98
N ASP A 73 4.84 -3.31 -4.66
CA ASP A 73 6.19 -3.39 -4.12
C ASP A 73 7.24 -3.09 -5.18
N MET A 74 8.09 -2.11 -4.86
CA MET A 74 9.13 -1.63 -5.74
C MET A 74 10.49 -2.15 -5.28
N TYR A 75 11.33 -2.58 -6.23
CA TYR A 75 12.66 -3.12 -5.96
C TYR A 75 13.67 -2.78 -7.08
N PRO A 76 14.98 -2.85 -6.82
CA PRO A 76 15.98 -2.58 -7.84
C PRO A 76 16.13 -3.76 -8.80
N LYS A 77 16.80 -3.53 -9.92
CA LYS A 77 17.35 -4.62 -10.73
C LYS A 77 18.72 -4.99 -10.19
N GLY A 78 18.88 -6.22 -9.72
CA GLY A 78 20.09 -6.68 -9.03
C GLY A 78 19.92 -6.66 -7.51
N ARG A 79 21.04 -6.73 -6.79
CA ARG A 79 21.02 -6.87 -5.33
C ARG A 79 20.44 -5.65 -4.63
N LEU A 80 19.68 -5.89 -3.55
CA LEU A 80 19.11 -4.82 -2.71
C LEU A 80 20.15 -3.87 -2.10
N ASP A 81 21.36 -4.36 -1.85
CA ASP A 81 22.46 -3.62 -1.23
C ASP A 81 23.47 -3.04 -2.25
N ALA A 82 23.19 -3.16 -3.55
CA ALA A 82 24.10 -2.70 -4.59
C ALA A 82 24.17 -1.16 -4.69
N VAL A 83 23.06 -0.48 -4.41
CA VAL A 83 22.95 0.99 -4.51
C VAL A 83 22.41 1.52 -3.18
N PRO A 84 23.22 2.24 -2.39
CA PRO A 84 22.77 2.78 -1.12
C PRO A 84 21.81 3.96 -1.31
N TYR A 85 20.73 3.99 -0.54
CA TYR A 85 19.79 5.11 -0.52
C TYR A 85 20.44 6.36 0.10
N GLN A 86 20.31 7.49 -0.57
CA GLN A 86 20.73 8.78 -0.04
C GLN A 86 19.53 9.59 0.47
N ARG A 87 19.66 10.16 1.67
CA ARG A 87 18.58 10.96 2.27
C ARG A 87 18.21 12.12 1.34
N GLY A 88 16.92 12.19 0.99
CA GLY A 88 16.38 13.23 0.11
C GLY A 88 16.36 12.84 -1.37
N GLN A 89 16.94 11.68 -1.72
CA GLN A 89 16.77 11.07 -3.03
C GLN A 89 15.35 10.50 -3.18
N ASP A 90 14.83 10.50 -4.40
CA ASP A 90 13.64 9.73 -4.75
C ASP A 90 14.00 8.23 -4.76
N PRO A 91 13.38 7.39 -3.89
CA PRO A 91 13.67 5.97 -3.88
C PRO A 91 13.32 5.27 -5.20
N MET A 92 12.40 5.81 -6.02
CA MET A 92 12.04 5.23 -7.32
C MET A 92 13.17 5.29 -8.35
N GLU A 93 14.21 6.10 -8.12
CA GLU A 93 15.45 6.06 -8.93
C GLU A 93 16.22 4.74 -8.73
N ILE A 94 16.12 4.16 -7.53
CA ILE A 94 16.76 2.89 -7.16
C ILE A 94 15.79 1.73 -7.40
N THR A 95 14.60 1.83 -6.80
CA THR A 95 13.55 0.79 -6.84
C THR A 95 12.56 1.08 -7.96
N SER A 96 13.00 0.98 -9.21
CA SER A 96 12.15 1.26 -10.37
C SER A 96 11.48 0.02 -10.97
N TRP A 97 11.62 -1.17 -10.36
CA TRP A 97 11.09 -2.42 -10.91
C TRP A 97 10.00 -3.02 -10.02
N PHE A 98 9.04 -3.71 -10.64
CA PHE A 98 7.91 -4.36 -9.97
C PHE A 98 7.44 -5.61 -10.72
N ASP A 99 6.66 -6.48 -10.07
CA ASP A 99 6.02 -7.62 -10.71
C ASP A 99 4.69 -7.17 -11.34
N SER A 100 4.53 -7.33 -12.66
CA SER A 100 3.39 -6.79 -13.41
C SER A 100 2.09 -7.62 -13.32
N GLY A 101 2.14 -8.79 -12.69
CA GLY A 101 0.99 -9.69 -12.59
C GLY A 101 1.19 -10.81 -11.57
N ASN A 102 0.38 -11.85 -11.68
CA ASN A 102 0.30 -13.00 -10.75
C ASN A 102 -0.15 -12.62 -9.34
N TYR A 103 -1.11 -11.69 -9.23
CA TYR A 103 -1.75 -11.35 -7.97
C TYR A 103 -3.01 -12.19 -7.75
N THR A 104 -3.08 -12.88 -6.63
CA THR A 104 -4.30 -13.56 -6.20
C THR A 104 -5.24 -12.58 -5.53
N VAL A 105 -6.51 -12.63 -5.92
CA VAL A 105 -7.58 -11.81 -5.34
C VAL A 105 -8.65 -12.73 -4.76
N SER A 106 -9.00 -12.51 -3.50
CA SER A 106 -10.14 -13.16 -2.84
C SER A 106 -11.04 -12.11 -2.19
N LYS A 107 -12.31 -12.44 -1.95
CA LYS A 107 -13.25 -11.53 -1.29
C LYS A 107 -13.29 -11.79 0.21
N ASN A 108 -13.10 -10.75 1.00
CA ASN A 108 -13.38 -10.81 2.42
C ASN A 108 -14.88 -10.54 2.65
N HIS A 109 -15.69 -11.59 2.76
CA HIS A 109 -17.13 -11.46 2.96
C HIS A 109 -17.53 -10.78 4.28
N LEU A 110 -16.62 -10.74 5.27
CA LEU A 110 -16.92 -10.06 6.54
C LEU A 110 -16.85 -8.54 6.40
N PHE A 111 -15.84 -8.00 5.71
CA PHE A 111 -15.61 -6.56 5.58
C PHE A 111 -15.87 -5.99 4.18
N TYR A 112 -16.16 -6.85 3.21
CA TYR A 112 -16.39 -6.56 1.80
C TYR A 112 -15.21 -5.98 1.03
N ASN A 113 -14.00 -5.94 1.60
CA ASN A 113 -12.79 -5.59 0.85
C ASN A 113 -12.33 -6.75 -0.04
N LEU A 114 -11.61 -6.44 -1.13
CA LEU A 114 -10.75 -7.41 -1.79
C LEU A 114 -9.55 -7.71 -0.90
N TRP A 115 -9.11 -8.95 -0.86
CA TRP A 115 -7.87 -9.38 -0.26
C TRP A 115 -6.91 -9.76 -1.39
N ILE A 116 -5.93 -8.90 -1.63
CA ILE A 116 -4.96 -9.04 -2.72
C ILE A 116 -3.64 -9.48 -2.09
N GLN A 117 -3.01 -10.51 -2.62
CA GLN A 117 -1.73 -11.04 -2.14
C GLN A 117 -0.80 -11.30 -3.34
N ASP A 118 0.37 -11.87 -3.07
CA ASP A 118 1.45 -12.23 -4.00
C ASP A 118 2.48 -11.15 -4.32
N GLY A 119 2.85 -11.00 -5.59
CA GLY A 119 3.99 -10.21 -6.04
C GLY A 119 5.35 -10.72 -5.53
N PRO A 120 6.36 -9.85 -5.37
CA PRO A 120 7.69 -10.26 -4.94
C PRO A 120 7.67 -10.85 -3.53
N ARG A 121 6.69 -10.48 -2.70
CA ARG A 121 6.56 -11.02 -1.35
C ARG A 121 6.31 -12.52 -1.37
N ALA A 122 5.26 -12.99 -2.04
CA ALA A 122 5.01 -14.42 -2.12
C ALA A 122 6.11 -15.15 -2.88
N ARG A 123 6.56 -14.59 -4.01
CA ARG A 123 7.55 -15.23 -4.87
C ARG A 123 8.91 -15.44 -4.21
N VAL A 124 9.33 -14.58 -3.28
CA VAL A 124 10.67 -14.66 -2.68
C VAL A 124 10.64 -15.05 -1.21
N PHE A 125 9.65 -14.57 -0.44
CA PHE A 125 9.64 -14.73 1.02
C PHE A 125 8.60 -15.74 1.52
N PHE A 126 7.58 -16.07 0.73
CA PHE A 126 6.51 -16.98 1.11
C PHE A 126 6.23 -18.04 0.04
N GLN A 127 7.27 -18.57 -0.62
CA GLN A 127 7.13 -19.54 -1.72
C GLN A 127 6.30 -20.76 -1.33
N ASP A 128 6.55 -21.31 -0.13
CA ASP A 128 5.87 -22.50 0.36
C ASP A 128 4.47 -22.20 0.93
N GLU A 129 4.22 -20.95 1.34
CA GLU A 129 2.95 -20.53 1.95
C GLU A 129 2.44 -19.16 1.44
N PRO A 130 2.15 -19.00 0.12
CA PRO A 130 1.79 -17.70 -0.47
C PRO A 130 0.60 -17.00 0.21
N TRP A 131 -0.36 -17.78 0.75
CA TRP A 131 -1.52 -17.27 1.47
C TRP A 131 -1.17 -16.52 2.77
N ARG A 132 0.08 -16.63 3.26
CA ARG A 132 0.59 -15.87 4.41
C ARG A 132 1.28 -14.56 4.02
N ALA A 133 1.48 -14.31 2.72
CA ALA A 133 2.03 -13.05 2.25
C ALA A 133 1.14 -11.87 2.70
N PRO A 134 1.71 -10.73 3.11
CA PRO A 134 0.89 -9.61 3.57
C PRO A 134 -0.01 -9.06 2.47
N ALA A 135 -1.18 -8.55 2.88
CA ALA A 135 -2.15 -7.98 1.95
C ALA A 135 -1.61 -6.74 1.22
N LEU A 136 -2.02 -6.61 -0.03
CA LEU A 136 -1.67 -5.52 -0.94
C LEU A 136 -2.86 -4.57 -1.20
N ASN A 137 -4.09 -4.91 -0.82
CA ASN A 137 -5.24 -4.01 -0.98
C ASN A 137 -5.22 -2.86 0.04
N LYS A 138 -5.45 -1.62 -0.38
CA LYS A 138 -5.54 -0.46 0.51
C LYS A 138 -6.76 0.39 0.16
N THR A 139 -7.29 1.12 1.13
CA THR A 139 -8.30 2.18 0.97
C THR A 139 -7.74 3.47 1.59
N PRO A 140 -6.73 4.08 0.94
CA PRO A 140 -5.96 5.17 1.55
C PRO A 140 -6.66 6.52 1.46
N LEU A 141 -7.59 6.72 0.51
CA LEU A 141 -8.27 7.99 0.29
C LEU A 141 -9.76 7.86 0.64
N VAL A 142 -10.20 8.52 1.70
CA VAL A 142 -11.57 8.42 2.24
C VAL A 142 -12.13 9.80 2.55
N LYS A 143 -13.38 10.07 2.15
CA LYS A 143 -14.16 11.21 2.62
C LYS A 143 -14.58 10.92 4.05
N TRP A 144 -13.82 11.47 5.00
CA TRP A 144 -13.88 11.02 6.37
C TRP A 144 -15.10 11.57 7.11
N ASP A 145 -15.72 10.70 7.90
CA ASP A 145 -16.76 11.03 8.87
C ASP A 145 -16.22 10.62 10.26
N LYS A 146 -16.47 11.43 11.28
CA LYS A 146 -16.00 11.15 12.66
C LYS A 146 -16.46 9.81 13.23
N ASN A 147 -17.48 9.18 12.64
CA ASN A 147 -17.99 7.85 13.01
C ASN A 147 -17.32 6.71 12.26
N TYR A 148 -16.44 6.99 11.31
CA TYR A 148 -15.65 5.98 10.59
C TYR A 148 -14.45 5.52 11.42
N ALA A 149 -13.95 4.35 11.06
CA ALA A 149 -12.76 3.78 11.69
C ALA A 149 -12.01 2.85 10.74
N TYR A 150 -10.70 3.03 10.62
CA TYR A 150 -9.81 1.98 10.15
C TYR A 150 -9.74 0.87 11.19
N VAL A 151 -9.76 -0.39 10.73
CA VAL A 151 -9.72 -1.57 11.60
C VAL A 151 -8.38 -2.29 11.51
N ASN A 152 -7.77 -2.31 10.33
CA ASN A 152 -6.51 -3.00 10.07
C ASN A 152 -5.63 -2.17 9.11
N SER A 153 -4.83 -1.25 9.68
CA SER A 153 -4.18 -0.18 8.92
C SER A 153 -5.17 0.44 7.91
N THR A 154 -4.73 0.78 6.71
CA THR A 154 -5.58 1.23 5.62
C THR A 154 -6.16 0.09 4.77
N HIS A 155 -6.03 -1.18 5.18
CA HIS A 155 -6.56 -2.33 4.42
C HIS A 155 -8.08 -2.52 4.58
N MET A 156 -8.65 -2.05 5.69
CA MET A 156 -10.07 -2.23 6.02
C MET A 156 -10.60 -1.03 6.81
N VAL A 157 -11.73 -0.50 6.36
CA VAL A 157 -12.42 0.65 6.97
C VAL A 157 -13.89 0.31 7.29
N LEU A 158 -14.42 0.93 8.34
CA LEU A 158 -15.83 0.87 8.73
C LEU A 158 -16.51 2.24 8.52
N PRO A 159 -17.78 2.26 8.06
CA PRO A 159 -18.63 1.12 7.74
C PRO A 159 -18.17 0.35 6.50
N ARG A 160 -18.50 -0.95 6.45
CA ARG A 160 -17.99 -1.90 5.45
C ARG A 160 -18.20 -1.50 3.99
N GLY A 161 -19.23 -0.70 3.71
CA GLY A 161 -19.50 -0.19 2.37
C GLY A 161 -18.37 0.68 1.80
N LEU A 162 -17.51 1.27 2.64
CA LEU A 162 -16.34 2.02 2.19
C LEU A 162 -15.26 1.12 1.58
N ASN A 163 -15.29 -0.19 1.82
CA ASN A 163 -14.36 -1.15 1.22
C ASN A 163 -14.78 -1.61 -0.19
N LEU A 164 -15.97 -1.21 -0.68
CA LEU A 164 -16.48 -1.55 -2.00
C LEU A 164 -15.88 -0.65 -3.09
N VAL A 165 -14.55 -0.67 -3.18
CA VAL A 165 -13.72 0.10 -4.11
C VAL A 165 -13.43 -0.64 -5.42
N TYR A 166 -14.19 -1.70 -5.71
CA TYR A 166 -14.14 -2.51 -6.91
C TYR A 166 -15.54 -2.71 -7.48
N ASP A 167 -15.62 -3.12 -8.73
CA ASP A 167 -16.87 -3.50 -9.39
C ASP A 167 -16.99 -5.03 -9.46
N GLU A 168 -18.22 -5.54 -9.47
CA GLU A 168 -18.54 -6.97 -9.58
C GLU A 168 -19.32 -7.31 -10.87
N TRP A 169 -19.78 -6.30 -11.61
CA TRP A 169 -20.75 -6.44 -12.71
C TRP A 169 -20.18 -5.99 -14.06
N GLY A 170 -18.84 -6.03 -14.20
CA GLY A 170 -18.15 -5.72 -15.46
C GLY A 170 -17.93 -4.22 -15.72
N GLY A 171 -18.16 -3.36 -14.72
CA GLY A 171 -17.69 -1.97 -14.73
C GLY A 171 -16.26 -1.85 -14.21
N GLU A 172 -15.66 -0.68 -14.40
CA GLU A 172 -14.38 -0.33 -13.78
C GLU A 172 -14.58 0.84 -12.81
N LYS A 173 -14.35 0.60 -11.51
CA LYS A 173 -14.23 1.69 -10.54
C LYS A 173 -12.85 2.31 -10.63
N ALA A 174 -12.80 3.64 -10.54
CA ALA A 174 -11.54 4.35 -10.45
C ALA A 174 -10.75 3.86 -9.24
N SER A 175 -9.50 3.47 -9.47
CA SER A 175 -8.57 2.95 -8.47
C SER A 175 -7.16 3.43 -8.77
N GLY A 176 -6.29 3.33 -7.77
CA GLY A 176 -4.89 3.77 -7.88
C GLY A 176 -3.91 2.69 -7.43
N VAL A 177 -2.66 3.11 -7.33
CA VAL A 177 -1.55 2.30 -6.82
C VAL A 177 -0.80 3.10 -5.75
N LEU A 178 -0.34 2.42 -4.71
CA LEU A 178 0.67 2.93 -3.79
C LEU A 178 2.00 2.27 -4.15
N LEU A 179 2.90 3.00 -4.80
CA LEU A 179 4.26 2.50 -5.05
C LEU A 179 4.98 2.43 -3.70
N HIS A 180 5.52 1.27 -3.35
CA HIS A 180 6.05 1.01 -2.02
C HIS A 180 7.56 0.75 -2.07
N ALA A 181 8.32 1.74 -1.61
CA ALA A 181 9.77 1.75 -1.59
C ALA A 181 10.34 0.95 -0.40
N LYS A 182 9.87 -0.28 -0.21
CA LYS A 182 10.27 -1.14 0.91
C LYS A 182 11.67 -1.69 0.75
N PHE A 183 12.02 -2.07 -0.48
CA PHE A 183 13.19 -2.89 -0.78
C PHE A 183 14.39 -2.03 -1.18
N LEU A 184 14.90 -1.27 -0.20
CA LEU A 184 16.14 -0.49 -0.27
C LEU A 184 17.28 -1.19 0.49
N ASP A 185 18.51 -0.70 0.35
CA ASP A 185 19.69 -1.19 1.08
C ASP A 185 19.49 -1.17 2.61
N THR A 186 18.74 -0.18 3.11
CA THR A 186 18.39 -0.04 4.53
C THR A 186 17.42 -1.12 5.04
N PHE A 187 16.81 -1.90 4.14
CA PHE A 187 15.75 -2.85 4.51
C PHE A 187 16.24 -3.95 5.45
N GLY A 188 17.44 -4.48 5.25
CA GLY A 188 18.01 -5.52 6.13
C GLY A 188 18.20 -5.02 7.56
N ALA A 189 18.75 -3.81 7.72
CA ALA A 189 18.92 -3.17 9.02
C ALA A 189 17.58 -2.86 9.68
N LYS A 190 16.61 -2.32 8.91
CA LYS A 190 15.24 -2.05 9.37
C LYS A 190 14.56 -3.35 9.82
N ALA A 191 14.70 -4.44 9.07
CA ALA A 191 14.13 -5.73 9.43
C ALA A 191 14.72 -6.29 10.74
N ALA A 192 16.04 -6.18 10.93
CA ALA A 192 16.70 -6.59 12.17
C ALA A 192 16.26 -5.75 13.38
N GLU A 193 16.16 -4.41 13.22
CA GLU A 193 15.63 -3.51 14.25
C GLU A 193 14.21 -3.92 14.66
N GLU A 194 13.35 -4.14 13.67
CA GLU A 194 11.95 -4.51 13.88
C GLU A 194 11.79 -5.89 14.57
N LEU A 195 12.64 -6.87 14.21
CA LEU A 195 12.73 -8.14 14.94
C LEU A 195 13.09 -7.94 16.42
N ALA A 196 14.02 -7.03 16.72
CA ALA A 196 14.41 -6.69 18.09
C ALA A 196 13.29 -5.95 18.85
N ARG A 197 12.57 -5.04 18.19
CA ARG A 197 11.51 -4.22 18.79
C ARG A 197 10.26 -5.04 19.15
N ARG A 198 9.98 -6.15 18.46
CA ARG A 198 8.83 -7.05 18.73
C ARG A 198 7.47 -6.34 18.73
N GLN A 199 7.32 -5.29 17.91
CA GLN A 199 6.11 -4.47 17.83
C GLN A 199 5.29 -4.75 16.55
N HIS A 200 5.55 -5.83 15.82
CA HIS A 200 4.98 -6.09 14.48
C HIS A 200 3.65 -6.83 14.47
N TYR A 201 2.93 -6.62 13.37
CA TYR A 201 1.79 -7.40 12.95
C TYR A 201 2.17 -8.88 12.82
N ALA A 202 1.22 -9.78 13.11
CA ALA A 202 1.40 -11.24 13.03
C ALA A 202 2.61 -11.82 13.82
N GLY A 203 3.10 -11.15 14.87
CA GLY A 203 4.14 -11.72 15.75
C GLY A 203 5.53 -11.85 15.09
N SER A 204 5.87 -10.90 14.21
CA SER A 204 7.16 -10.84 13.49
C SER A 204 7.38 -11.95 12.45
N GLN A 205 6.35 -12.71 12.07
CA GLN A 205 6.47 -13.76 11.05
C GLN A 205 6.94 -13.20 9.70
N GLU A 206 6.38 -12.06 9.30
CA GLU A 206 6.78 -11.35 8.07
C GLU A 206 8.27 -10.96 8.10
N TYR A 207 8.72 -10.30 9.17
CA TYR A 207 10.10 -9.84 9.28
C TYR A 207 11.12 -10.98 9.42
N LYS A 208 10.71 -12.12 10.01
CA LYS A 208 11.54 -13.33 10.02
C LYS A 208 11.72 -13.88 8.60
N ALA A 209 10.63 -14.00 7.85
CA ALA A 209 10.68 -14.44 6.46
C ALA A 209 11.55 -13.51 5.59
N TYR A 210 11.49 -12.19 5.82
CA TYR A 210 12.36 -11.23 5.14
C TYR A 210 13.83 -11.34 5.51
N ALA A 211 14.15 -11.45 6.80
CA ALA A 211 15.54 -11.61 7.25
C ALA A 211 16.16 -12.90 6.68
N ASP A 212 15.42 -14.01 6.74
CA ASP A 212 15.88 -15.29 6.20
C ASP A 212 15.97 -15.24 4.67
N GLY A 213 14.97 -14.69 4.01
CA GLY A 213 14.89 -14.65 2.54
C GLY A 213 15.94 -13.76 1.90
N ILE A 214 16.28 -12.61 2.48
CA ILE A 214 17.32 -11.72 1.92
C ILE A 214 18.69 -12.36 1.94
N SER A 215 19.01 -13.09 3.00
CA SER A 215 20.29 -13.82 3.09
C SER A 215 20.44 -14.83 1.94
N LYS A 216 19.32 -15.39 1.46
CA LYS A 216 19.27 -16.43 0.41
C LYS A 216 19.02 -15.86 -0.99
N HIS A 217 18.27 -14.78 -1.09
CA HIS A 217 17.77 -14.17 -2.33
C HIS A 217 17.99 -12.65 -2.29
N PRO A 218 19.22 -12.19 -2.56
CA PRO A 218 19.54 -10.77 -2.50
C PRO A 218 18.98 -9.98 -3.68
N ASP A 219 18.54 -10.65 -4.75
CA ASP A 219 17.97 -10.07 -5.96
C ASP A 219 16.50 -10.47 -6.10
N LEU A 220 15.61 -9.48 -6.11
CA LEU A 220 14.18 -9.68 -6.30
C LEU A 220 13.80 -9.69 -7.77
N TRP A 221 14.64 -9.13 -8.64
CA TRP A 221 14.34 -8.96 -10.06
C TRP A 221 14.27 -10.30 -10.79
N CYS A 222 13.35 -10.40 -11.74
CA CYS A 222 13.26 -11.55 -12.64
C CYS A 222 12.86 -11.12 -14.05
N LYS A 223 12.85 -12.07 -14.99
CA LYS A 223 12.49 -11.81 -16.40
C LYS A 223 11.07 -11.27 -16.62
N TRP A 224 10.19 -11.41 -15.62
CA TRP A 224 8.80 -10.93 -15.65
C TRP A 224 8.63 -9.58 -14.97
N SER A 225 9.70 -9.02 -14.38
CA SER A 225 9.64 -7.72 -13.73
C SER A 225 9.65 -6.60 -14.76
N GLU A 226 8.76 -5.65 -14.58
CA GLU A 226 8.61 -4.47 -15.44
C GLU A 226 9.24 -3.25 -14.77
N LYS A 227 9.81 -2.36 -15.60
CA LYS A 227 10.28 -1.06 -15.10
C LYS A 227 9.12 -0.08 -15.06
N TYR A 228 8.94 0.62 -13.95
CA TYR A 228 7.95 1.68 -13.80
C TYR A 228 8.26 2.87 -14.71
N ILE A 229 7.24 3.30 -15.45
CA ILE A 229 7.30 4.43 -16.38
C ILE A 229 6.34 5.53 -15.90
N ASN A 230 5.05 5.22 -15.77
CA ASN A 230 4.00 6.17 -15.36
C ASN A 230 2.68 5.45 -15.04
N TRP A 231 1.67 6.24 -14.65
CA TRP A 231 0.33 5.73 -14.34
C TRP A 231 -0.36 5.03 -15.53
N ARG A 232 -0.11 5.46 -16.79
CA ARG A 232 -0.71 4.85 -17.99
C ARG A 232 -0.24 3.42 -18.17
N GLN A 233 1.03 3.15 -17.88
CA GLN A 233 1.57 1.79 -17.88
C GLN A 233 0.83 0.91 -16.88
N LEU A 234 0.62 1.41 -15.65
CA LEU A 234 -0.08 0.66 -14.61
C LEU A 234 -1.54 0.37 -14.98
N GLU A 235 -2.21 1.32 -15.66
CA GLU A 235 -3.55 1.12 -16.22
C GLU A 235 -3.55 0.03 -17.31
N ILE A 236 -2.63 0.10 -18.28
CA ILE A 236 -2.52 -0.89 -19.37
C ILE A 236 -2.26 -2.29 -18.82
N LEU A 237 -1.48 -2.40 -17.74
CA LEU A 237 -1.21 -3.67 -17.05
C LEU A 237 -2.38 -4.16 -16.18
N GLY A 238 -3.46 -3.37 -16.04
CA GLY A 238 -4.63 -3.72 -15.24
C GLY A 238 -4.41 -3.64 -13.72
N LEU A 239 -3.36 -2.97 -13.26
CA LEU A 239 -3.04 -2.81 -11.82
C LEU A 239 -3.82 -1.67 -11.16
N MET A 240 -4.36 -0.76 -11.97
CA MET A 240 -5.26 0.31 -11.58
C MET A 240 -6.22 0.62 -12.72
N SER A 241 -7.28 1.36 -12.46
CA SER A 241 -8.22 1.77 -13.50
C SER A 241 -8.60 3.24 -13.34
N LYS A 242 -8.78 3.92 -14.47
CA LYS A 242 -9.41 5.25 -14.48
C LYS A 242 -10.92 5.21 -14.28
N GLY A 243 -11.58 4.09 -14.55
CA GLY A 243 -13.04 4.00 -14.57
C GLY A 243 -13.65 5.11 -15.44
N ASN A 244 -14.58 5.86 -14.84
CA ASN A 244 -15.23 7.02 -15.46
C ASN A 244 -14.49 8.36 -15.23
N TRP A 245 -13.33 8.34 -14.56
CA TRP A 245 -12.47 9.52 -14.43
C TRP A 245 -11.68 9.70 -15.73
N ALA A 246 -11.91 10.80 -16.44
CA ALA A 246 -11.32 11.06 -17.76
C ALA A 246 -10.98 12.53 -17.95
#